data_AF-A0A2U2HLB8-F1
#
_entry.id   AF-A0A2U2HLB8-F1
#
_cell.length_a   1.000
_cell.length_b   1.000
_cell.length_c   1.000
_cell.angle_alpha   90.00
_cell.angle_beta   90.00
_cell.angle_gamma   90.00
#
_symmetry.space_group_name_H-M   'P 1'
#
loop_
_entity.id
_entity.type
_entity.pdbx_description
1 polymer ?
#
loop_
_entity_poly.entity_id
_entity_poly.type
_entity_poly.pdbx_seq_one_letter_code
_entity_poly.pdbx_strand_id
1 'polypeptide(L)'
;AAAPPAPPPQAPKPPPLPAGPPRRQPVRLRYWLLALGVLWLIWLGAKPDTRRTDARVNEVIALAADCKLPNADAEMVMLKTEGARAVQIERVQEAIDKAKPRCERIRLRAAAWKTASAAVDGALREGTFTKARAALAGFARKWGDDANTRALHTRIDKEQQRAQDAESVQRLVGEARSDVARGDYSGATRKMEVCVLMVDADHSQCIALRDQANRLRQAMLRCVAGGNEWFGYQCRLVVSPDN
;
A
#
# COMPACT_ATOMS: atom_id res chain seq x y z
N ALA A 1 70.85 122.21 -33.97
CA ALA A 1 69.39 122.24 -33.88
C ALA A 1 68.93 121.10 -32.99
N ALA A 2 68.16 121.39 -31.94
CA ALA A 2 67.56 120.44 -31.02
C ALA A 2 66.03 120.53 -31.17
N ALA A 3 65.35 119.38 -31.23
CA ALA A 3 63.89 119.31 -31.27
C ALA A 3 63.32 119.33 -29.83
N PRO A 4 62.23 120.07 -29.55
CA PRO A 4 61.57 120.07 -28.24
C PRO A 4 60.52 118.95 -28.08
N PRO A 5 60.22 118.53 -26.83
CA PRO A 5 59.39 117.37 -26.51
C PRO A 5 57.89 117.68 -26.31
N ALA A 6 57.03 116.66 -26.43
CA ALA A 6 55.58 116.71 -26.25
C ALA A 6 55.08 115.45 -25.47
N PRO A 7 53.87 115.43 -24.88
CA PRO A 7 53.63 115.23 -23.43
C PRO A 7 53.06 113.83 -23.03
N PRO A 8 52.95 113.50 -21.72
CA PRO A 8 52.37 112.23 -21.23
C PRO A 8 50.91 112.41 -20.70
N PRO A 9 50.25 111.40 -20.10
CA PRO A 9 49.93 110.02 -20.50
C PRO A 9 48.42 109.69 -20.33
N GLN A 10 47.92 108.50 -20.74
CA GLN A 10 46.65 107.95 -20.23
C GLN A 10 46.76 106.44 -19.97
N ALA A 11 46.25 105.99 -18.81
CA ALA A 11 46.28 104.61 -18.35
C ALA A 11 45.11 103.77 -18.91
N PRO A 12 45.26 102.45 -19.13
CA PRO A 12 44.19 101.60 -19.67
C PRO A 12 43.20 101.13 -18.59
N LYS A 13 41.90 101.07 -18.94
CA LYS A 13 40.83 100.48 -18.12
C LYS A 13 40.87 98.93 -18.14
N PRO A 14 40.56 98.24 -17.03
CA PRO A 14 40.51 96.78 -17.00
C PRO A 14 39.22 96.21 -17.64
N PRO A 15 39.29 94.98 -18.22
CA PRO A 15 38.16 94.35 -18.92
C PRO A 15 37.15 93.66 -17.96
N PRO A 16 35.88 93.45 -18.40
CA PRO A 16 34.84 92.83 -17.59
C PRO A 16 34.96 91.29 -17.53
N LEU A 17 34.58 90.72 -16.38
CA LEU A 17 34.61 89.28 -16.06
C LEU A 17 33.46 88.50 -16.74
N PRO A 18 33.66 87.21 -17.11
CA PRO A 18 32.63 86.38 -17.74
C PRO A 18 31.57 85.84 -16.76
N ALA A 19 30.34 85.67 -17.26
CA ALA A 19 29.18 85.15 -16.51
C ALA A 19 29.31 83.65 -16.20
N GLY A 20 29.03 83.26 -14.95
CA GLY A 20 29.08 81.86 -14.49
C GLY A 20 27.90 80.99 -14.97
N PRO A 21 28.02 79.65 -14.93
CA PRO A 21 27.03 78.71 -15.45
C PRO A 21 25.72 78.65 -14.62
N PRO A 22 24.58 78.27 -15.22
CA PRO A 22 23.28 78.26 -14.54
C PRO A 22 23.23 77.18 -13.44
N ARG A 23 22.85 77.61 -12.23
CA ARG A 23 22.64 76.72 -11.07
C ARG A 23 21.47 75.77 -11.32
N ARG A 24 21.72 74.46 -11.20
CA ARG A 24 20.65 73.45 -11.05
C ARG A 24 19.83 73.80 -9.81
N GLN A 25 18.53 74.02 -9.96
CA GLN A 25 17.66 74.30 -8.83
C GLN A 25 17.61 73.07 -7.90
N PRO A 26 17.62 73.26 -6.57
CA PRO A 26 17.52 72.15 -5.64
C PRO A 26 16.13 71.51 -5.80
N VAL A 27 16.10 70.19 -5.96
CA VAL A 27 14.87 69.39 -6.01
C VAL A 27 14.09 69.69 -4.72
N ARG A 28 12.90 70.28 -4.84
CA ARG A 28 12.09 70.68 -3.67
C ARG A 28 11.76 69.45 -2.82
N LEU A 29 11.89 69.58 -1.50
CA LEU A 29 11.63 68.52 -0.49
C LEU A 29 10.32 67.74 -0.73
N ARG A 30 9.28 68.42 -1.25
CA ARG A 30 8.00 67.84 -1.65
C ARG A 30 8.13 66.68 -2.66
N TYR A 31 9.01 66.79 -3.64
CA TYR A 31 9.26 65.72 -4.61
C TYR A 31 9.99 64.53 -3.98
N TRP A 32 10.83 64.77 -2.99
CA TRP A 32 11.48 63.71 -2.22
C TRP A 32 10.49 62.93 -1.36
N LEU A 33 9.54 63.62 -0.73
CA LEU A 33 8.45 62.99 0.03
C LEU A 33 7.50 62.19 -0.88
N LEU A 34 7.17 62.71 -2.07
CA LEU A 34 6.38 61.96 -3.05
C LEU A 34 7.13 60.72 -3.57
N ALA A 35 8.43 60.85 -3.87
CA ALA A 35 9.25 59.72 -4.28
C ALA A 35 9.33 58.64 -3.18
N LEU A 36 9.53 59.04 -1.92
CA LEU A 36 9.48 58.11 -0.78
C LEU A 36 8.10 57.47 -0.60
N GLY A 37 7.01 58.23 -0.76
CA GLY A 37 5.65 57.70 -0.66
C GLY A 37 5.34 56.68 -1.77
N VAL A 38 5.75 56.96 -3.00
CA VAL A 38 5.63 56.03 -4.14
C VAL A 38 6.48 54.78 -3.92
N LEU A 39 7.73 54.94 -3.47
CA LEU A 39 8.61 53.82 -3.15
C LEU A 39 8.03 52.94 -2.03
N TRP A 40 7.42 53.56 -1.02
CA TRP A 40 6.77 52.86 0.09
C TRP A 40 5.52 52.09 -0.35
N LEU A 41 4.70 52.68 -1.23
CA LEU A 41 3.54 52.00 -1.82
C LEU A 41 3.94 50.81 -2.72
N ILE A 42 5.00 50.96 -3.52
CA ILE A 42 5.56 49.85 -4.33
C ILE A 42 6.08 48.74 -3.41
N TRP A 43 6.72 49.09 -2.30
CA TRP A 43 7.22 48.13 -1.32
C TRP A 43 6.08 47.37 -0.59
N LEU A 44 4.94 48.02 -0.36
CA LEU A 44 3.75 47.39 0.21
C LEU A 44 2.99 46.49 -0.79
N GLY A 45 2.90 46.90 -2.07
CA GLY A 45 2.28 46.11 -3.13
C GLY A 45 3.08 44.86 -3.52
N ALA A 46 4.39 44.86 -3.28
CA ALA A 46 5.28 43.72 -3.51
C ALA A 46 5.29 42.69 -2.36
N LYS A 47 4.46 42.84 -1.31
CA LYS A 47 4.37 41.82 -0.26
C LYS A 47 3.74 40.53 -0.81
N PRO A 48 4.43 39.38 -0.74
CA PRO A 48 3.86 38.10 -1.15
C PRO A 48 2.68 37.75 -0.25
N ASP A 49 1.60 37.26 -0.86
CA ASP A 49 0.39 36.79 -0.18
C ASP A 49 0.72 35.55 0.67
N THR A 50 0.92 35.78 1.96
CA THR A 50 1.40 34.74 2.90
C THR A 50 0.42 33.58 3.03
N ARG A 51 -0.89 33.80 2.83
CA ARG A 51 -1.90 32.75 3.03
C ARG A 51 -1.80 31.68 1.95
N ARG A 52 -1.56 32.08 0.70
CA ARG A 52 -1.41 31.14 -0.42
C ARG A 52 -0.11 30.34 -0.28
N THR A 53 0.97 30.99 0.13
CA THR A 53 2.26 30.32 0.36
C THR A 53 2.18 29.34 1.54
N ASP A 54 1.53 29.71 2.64
CA ASP A 54 1.34 28.82 3.81
C ASP A 54 0.46 27.60 3.46
N ALA A 55 -0.56 27.78 2.62
CA ALA A 55 -1.39 26.68 2.12
C ALA A 55 -0.57 25.69 1.29
N ARG A 56 0.25 26.17 0.33
CA ARG A 56 1.15 25.31 -0.45
C ARG A 56 2.20 24.62 0.42
N VAL A 57 2.76 25.32 1.42
CA VAL A 57 3.70 24.71 2.38
C VAL A 57 3.05 23.54 3.12
N ASN A 58 1.80 23.70 3.58
CA ASN A 58 1.07 22.61 4.23
C ASN A 58 0.75 21.46 3.26
N GLU A 59 0.50 21.76 1.98
CA GLU A 59 0.33 20.75 0.94
C GLU A 59 1.62 19.95 0.71
N VAL A 60 2.80 20.59 0.63
CA VAL A 60 4.08 19.89 0.51
C VAL A 60 4.36 19.03 1.75
N ILE A 61 4.04 19.53 2.94
CA ILE A 61 4.16 18.74 4.19
C ILE A 61 3.21 17.53 4.15
N ALA A 62 1.99 17.69 3.63
CA ALA A 62 1.05 16.59 3.45
C ALA A 62 1.57 15.56 2.42
N LEU A 63 2.16 16.00 1.30
CA LEU A 63 2.81 15.12 0.33
C LEU A 63 3.98 14.35 0.92
N ALA A 64 4.79 14.99 1.77
CA ALA A 64 5.87 14.34 2.50
C ALA A 64 5.34 13.30 3.49
N ALA A 65 4.24 13.61 4.20
CA ALA A 65 3.56 12.67 5.09
C ALA A 65 2.97 11.45 4.35
N ASP A 66 2.49 11.67 3.12
CA ASP A 66 2.02 10.64 2.18
C ASP A 66 3.15 9.84 1.50
N CYS A 67 4.41 10.13 1.83
CA CYS A 67 5.59 9.53 1.21
C CYS A 67 5.73 9.78 -0.29
N LYS A 68 5.16 10.87 -0.80
CA LYS A 68 5.29 11.34 -2.19
C LYS A 68 6.48 12.31 -2.32
N LEU A 69 7.66 11.88 -1.88
CA LEU A 69 8.90 12.69 -1.84
C LEU A 69 9.25 13.37 -3.19
N PRO A 70 9.17 12.68 -4.36
CA PRO A 70 9.47 13.33 -5.64
C PRO A 70 8.54 14.50 -5.97
N ASN A 71 7.26 14.40 -5.58
CA ASN A 71 6.28 15.47 -5.80
C ASN A 71 6.54 16.63 -4.84
N ALA A 72 6.92 16.32 -3.59
CA ALA A 72 7.30 17.32 -2.60
C ALA A 72 8.54 18.13 -3.04
N ASP A 73 9.54 17.47 -3.63
CA ASP A 73 10.74 18.14 -4.16
C ASP A 73 10.40 19.04 -5.36
N ALA A 74 9.51 18.60 -6.26
CA ALA A 74 9.06 19.40 -7.40
C ALA A 74 8.29 20.67 -6.96
N GLU A 75 7.35 20.54 -6.00
CA GLU A 75 6.64 21.69 -5.42
C GLU A 75 7.59 22.61 -4.62
N MET A 76 8.63 22.06 -4.00
CA MET A 76 9.63 22.87 -3.30
C MET A 76 10.46 23.74 -4.27
N VAL A 77 10.73 23.26 -5.49
CA VAL A 77 11.35 24.09 -6.54
C VAL A 77 10.43 25.23 -6.96
N MET A 78 9.13 24.96 -7.13
CA MET A 78 8.11 25.98 -7.43
C MET A 78 8.01 27.04 -6.32
N LEU A 79 8.03 26.62 -5.05
CA LEU A 79 8.03 27.54 -3.91
C LEU A 79 9.27 28.44 -3.88
N LYS A 80 10.43 27.89 -4.24
CA LYS A 80 11.69 28.67 -4.32
C LYS A 80 11.67 29.69 -5.46
N THR A 81 11.09 29.34 -6.61
CA THR A 81 10.95 30.29 -7.74
C THR A 81 9.90 31.36 -7.49
N GLU A 82 8.84 31.06 -6.72
CA GLU A 82 7.81 32.03 -6.29
C GLU A 82 8.27 32.95 -5.12
N GLY A 83 9.50 32.79 -4.63
CA GLY A 83 10.08 33.67 -3.60
C GLY A 83 9.64 33.37 -2.17
N ALA A 84 9.36 32.10 -1.84
CA ALA A 84 9.00 31.70 -0.48
C ALA A 84 10.04 32.09 0.58
N ARG A 85 9.59 32.37 1.82
CA ARG A 85 10.47 32.80 2.91
C ARG A 85 11.39 31.66 3.36
N ALA A 86 12.63 31.98 3.70
CA ALA A 86 13.63 31.00 4.17
C ALA A 86 13.11 30.11 5.32
N VAL A 87 12.36 30.69 6.26
CA VAL A 87 11.74 29.97 7.39
C VAL A 87 10.71 28.92 6.94
N GLN A 88 9.97 29.17 5.86
CA GLN A 88 9.00 28.20 5.32
C GLN A 88 9.72 27.02 4.66
N ILE A 89 10.82 27.30 3.94
CA ILE A 89 11.65 26.27 3.30
C ILE A 89 12.28 25.37 4.36
N GLU A 90 12.82 25.94 5.43
CA GLU A 90 13.41 25.19 6.54
C GLU A 90 12.39 24.24 7.20
N ARG A 91 11.16 24.72 7.45
CA ARG A 91 10.08 23.89 8.01
C ARG A 91 9.72 22.71 7.10
N VAL A 92 9.65 22.93 5.78
CA VAL A 92 9.37 21.87 4.81
C VAL A 92 10.53 20.87 4.77
N GLN A 93 11.76 21.35 4.77
CA GLN A 93 12.97 20.52 4.80
C GLN A 93 12.98 19.62 6.04
N GLU A 94 12.71 20.18 7.21
CA GLU A 94 12.62 19.45 8.47
C GLU A 94 11.49 18.40 8.45
N ALA A 95 10.32 18.75 7.90
CA ALA A 95 9.21 17.82 7.76
C ALA A 95 9.54 16.66 6.80
N ILE A 96 10.20 16.96 5.67
CA ILE A 96 10.69 15.97 4.71
C ILE A 96 11.73 15.06 5.37
N ASP A 97 12.72 15.62 6.05
CA ASP A 97 13.80 14.87 6.69
C ASP A 97 13.27 13.96 7.81
N LYS A 98 12.27 14.41 8.57
CA LYS A 98 11.56 13.57 9.55
C LYS A 98 10.72 12.46 8.89
N ALA A 99 10.15 12.72 7.71
CA ALA A 99 9.31 11.75 6.99
C ALA A 99 10.15 10.67 6.27
N LYS A 100 11.34 11.00 5.77
CA LYS A 100 12.25 10.09 5.02
C LYS A 100 12.39 8.70 5.64
N PRO A 101 12.79 8.51 6.91
CA PRO A 101 13.02 7.16 7.46
C PRO A 101 11.72 6.34 7.53
N ARG A 102 10.57 6.99 7.81
CA ARG A 102 9.26 6.31 7.80
C ARG A 102 8.92 5.84 6.39
N CYS A 103 9.09 6.70 5.40
CA CYS A 103 8.78 6.41 4.01
C CYS A 103 9.70 5.33 3.43
N GLU A 104 10.98 5.37 3.77
CA GLU A 104 11.93 4.32 3.41
C GLU A 104 11.52 2.97 4.01
N ARG A 105 11.15 2.94 5.30
CA ARG A 105 10.67 1.73 5.97
C ARG A 105 9.42 1.16 5.30
N ILE A 106 8.46 2.00 4.91
CA ILE A 106 7.25 1.58 4.18
C ILE A 106 7.63 0.99 2.82
N ARG A 107 8.52 1.63 2.07
CA ARG A 107 9.00 1.14 0.77
C ARG A 107 9.71 -0.21 0.90
N LEU A 108 10.60 -0.34 1.88
CA LEU A 108 11.32 -1.59 2.14
C LEU A 108 10.37 -2.69 2.59
N ARG A 109 9.38 -2.38 3.43
CA ARG A 109 8.33 -3.33 3.82
C ARG A 109 7.57 -3.81 2.59
N ALA A 110 7.14 -2.91 1.71
CA ALA A 110 6.39 -3.27 0.50
C ALA A 110 7.21 -4.16 -0.45
N ALA A 111 8.51 -3.88 -0.59
CA ALA A 111 9.42 -4.75 -1.35
C ALA A 111 9.58 -6.13 -0.69
N ALA A 112 9.79 -6.17 0.62
CA ALA A 112 9.90 -7.41 1.39
C ALA A 112 8.58 -8.21 1.40
N TRP A 113 7.43 -7.54 1.33
CA TRP A 113 6.13 -8.20 1.23
C TRP A 113 6.00 -8.95 -0.09
N LYS A 114 6.37 -8.33 -1.22
CA LYS A 114 6.32 -8.98 -2.54
C LYS A 114 7.15 -10.27 -2.59
N THR A 115 8.34 -10.25 -1.98
CA THR A 115 9.19 -11.45 -1.93
C THR A 115 8.65 -12.50 -0.98
N ALA A 116 8.17 -12.09 0.22
CA ALA A 116 7.57 -13.01 1.18
C ALA A 116 6.28 -13.66 0.65
N SER A 117 5.38 -12.89 0.03
CA SER A 117 4.15 -13.42 -0.54
C SER A 117 4.42 -14.39 -1.69
N ALA A 118 5.41 -14.10 -2.55
CA ALA A 118 5.83 -15.02 -3.61
C ALA A 118 6.39 -16.33 -3.04
N ALA A 119 7.18 -16.29 -1.96
CA ALA A 119 7.68 -17.48 -1.28
C ALA A 119 6.54 -18.30 -0.63
N VAL A 120 5.56 -17.63 -0.03
CA VAL A 120 4.34 -18.27 0.51
C VAL A 120 3.54 -18.94 -0.59
N ASP A 121 3.29 -18.26 -1.71
CA ASP A 121 2.57 -18.83 -2.85
C ASP A 121 3.33 -20.01 -3.46
N GLY A 122 4.66 -19.96 -3.51
CA GLY A 122 5.50 -21.11 -3.89
C GLY A 122 5.30 -22.31 -2.96
N ALA A 123 5.38 -22.09 -1.64
CA ALA A 123 5.17 -23.14 -0.65
C ALA A 123 3.74 -23.73 -0.70
N LEU A 124 2.73 -22.91 -0.96
CA LEU A 124 1.35 -23.38 -1.14
C LEU A 124 1.20 -24.29 -2.37
N ARG A 125 1.84 -23.96 -3.49
CA ARG A 125 1.85 -24.83 -4.68
C ARG A 125 2.55 -26.16 -4.44
N GLU A 126 3.59 -26.16 -3.59
CA GLU A 126 4.29 -27.37 -3.14
C GLU A 126 3.49 -28.18 -2.10
N GLY A 127 2.36 -27.67 -1.59
CA GLY A 127 1.60 -28.30 -0.50
C GLY A 127 2.28 -28.20 0.88
N THR A 128 3.31 -27.35 1.02
CA THR A 128 4.09 -27.19 2.25
C THR A 128 3.54 -26.06 3.14
N PHE A 129 2.38 -26.30 3.76
CA PHE A 129 1.68 -25.30 4.58
C PHE A 129 2.48 -24.80 5.79
N THR A 130 3.32 -25.64 6.40
CA THR A 130 4.19 -25.27 7.53
C THR A 130 5.25 -24.25 7.12
N LYS A 131 5.87 -24.45 5.94
CA LYS A 131 6.85 -23.53 5.34
C LYS A 131 6.18 -22.19 4.97
N ALA A 132 4.98 -22.24 4.40
CA ALA A 132 4.19 -21.04 4.11
C ALA A 132 3.91 -20.22 5.38
N ARG A 133 3.45 -20.85 6.47
CA ARG A 133 3.23 -20.16 7.75
C ARG A 133 4.51 -19.62 8.36
N ALA A 134 5.61 -20.39 8.32
CA ALA A 134 6.89 -19.96 8.87
C ALA A 134 7.45 -18.73 8.15
N ALA A 135 7.35 -18.69 6.81
CA ALA A 135 7.76 -17.56 6.00
C ALA A 135 6.94 -16.29 6.36
N LEU A 136 5.62 -16.45 6.47
CA LEU A 136 4.73 -15.34 6.81
C LEU A 136 4.94 -14.83 8.24
N ALA A 137 5.11 -15.75 9.21
CA ALA A 137 5.44 -15.40 10.59
C ALA A 137 6.81 -14.69 10.70
N GLY A 138 7.80 -15.11 9.93
CA GLY A 138 9.10 -14.44 9.84
C GLY A 138 8.98 -13.00 9.32
N PHE A 139 8.15 -12.78 8.30
CA PHE A 139 7.84 -11.44 7.81
C PHE A 139 7.13 -10.60 8.87
N ALA A 140 6.09 -11.15 9.51
CA ALA A 140 5.30 -10.47 10.53
C ALA A 140 6.15 -10.05 11.74
N ARG A 141 7.10 -10.90 12.19
CA ARG A 141 8.03 -10.56 13.28
C ARG A 141 8.93 -9.37 12.96
N LYS A 142 9.42 -9.27 11.72
CA LYS A 142 10.34 -8.20 11.32
C LYS A 142 9.63 -6.90 10.99
N TRP A 143 8.47 -6.98 10.34
CA TRP A 143 7.82 -5.81 9.75
C TRP A 143 6.51 -5.42 10.42
N GLY A 144 5.86 -6.32 11.16
CA GLY A 144 4.52 -6.18 11.73
C GLY A 144 3.42 -6.92 10.96
N ASP A 145 2.31 -7.19 11.64
CA ASP A 145 1.15 -7.87 11.10
C ASP A 145 0.06 -6.87 10.67
N ASP A 146 -0.26 -6.81 9.38
CA ASP A 146 -1.27 -5.90 8.81
C ASP A 146 -2.45 -6.68 8.22
N ALA A 147 -3.42 -5.98 7.63
CA ALA A 147 -4.59 -6.61 7.04
C ALA A 147 -4.23 -7.62 5.93
N ASN A 148 -3.18 -7.36 5.15
CA ASN A 148 -2.75 -8.25 4.07
C ASN A 148 -2.08 -9.51 4.64
N THR A 149 -1.23 -9.36 5.65
CA THR A 149 -0.61 -10.49 6.37
C THR A 149 -1.68 -11.38 7.00
N ARG A 150 -2.69 -10.80 7.68
CA ARG A 150 -3.81 -11.57 8.24
C ARG A 150 -4.66 -12.28 7.18
N ALA A 151 -4.98 -11.59 6.08
CA ALA A 151 -5.71 -12.19 4.97
C ALA A 151 -4.96 -13.39 4.38
N LEU A 152 -3.63 -13.29 4.26
CA LEU A 152 -2.80 -14.38 3.78
C LEU A 152 -2.72 -15.55 4.78
N HIS A 153 -2.66 -15.28 6.08
CA HIS A 153 -2.78 -16.33 7.11
C HIS A 153 -4.09 -17.10 6.97
N THR A 154 -5.22 -16.40 6.89
CA THR A 154 -6.54 -17.04 6.71
C THR A 154 -6.60 -17.87 5.44
N ARG A 155 -5.99 -17.42 4.34
CA ARG A 155 -5.90 -18.20 3.10
C ARG A 155 -5.08 -19.48 3.30
N ILE A 156 -3.92 -19.41 3.94
CA ILE A 156 -3.10 -20.60 4.24
C ILE A 156 -3.89 -21.60 5.10
N ASP A 157 -4.59 -21.12 6.12
CA ASP A 157 -5.38 -21.98 7.02
C ASP A 157 -6.53 -22.67 6.28
N LYS A 158 -7.23 -21.95 5.40
CA LYS A 158 -8.29 -22.53 4.56
C LYS A 158 -7.77 -23.59 3.60
N GLU A 159 -6.65 -23.33 2.91
CA GLU A 159 -6.07 -24.31 2.00
C GLU A 159 -5.56 -25.54 2.73
N GLN A 160 -4.97 -25.37 3.92
CA GLN A 160 -4.61 -26.51 4.75
C GLN A 160 -5.84 -27.30 5.19
N GLN A 161 -6.90 -26.63 5.64
CA GLN A 161 -8.12 -27.29 6.07
C GLN A 161 -8.70 -28.13 4.93
N ARG A 162 -8.79 -27.57 3.72
CA ARG A 162 -9.22 -28.32 2.52
C ARG A 162 -8.36 -29.54 2.23
N ALA A 163 -7.04 -29.44 2.38
CA ALA A 163 -6.14 -30.56 2.19
C ALA A 163 -6.35 -31.66 3.25
N GLN A 164 -6.55 -31.27 4.51
CA GLN A 164 -6.85 -32.21 5.61
C GLN A 164 -8.21 -32.87 5.43
N ASP A 165 -9.22 -32.11 5.01
CA ASP A 165 -10.56 -32.61 4.74
C ASP A 165 -10.53 -33.61 3.59
N ALA A 166 -9.81 -33.32 2.51
CA ALA A 166 -9.63 -34.24 1.38
C ALA A 166 -8.99 -35.58 1.81
N GLU A 167 -7.95 -35.55 2.66
CA GLU A 167 -7.32 -36.75 3.20
C GLU A 167 -8.29 -37.53 4.11
N SER A 168 -9.02 -36.83 4.98
CA SER A 168 -10.00 -37.45 5.89
C SER A 168 -11.16 -38.13 5.12
N VAL A 169 -11.62 -37.51 4.04
CA VAL A 169 -12.64 -38.07 3.14
C VAL A 169 -12.11 -39.33 2.47
N GLN A 170 -10.89 -39.30 1.93
CA GLN A 170 -10.29 -40.49 1.31
C GLN A 170 -10.17 -41.65 2.30
N ARG A 171 -9.75 -41.36 3.53
CA ARG A 171 -9.67 -42.34 4.61
C ARG A 171 -11.04 -42.94 4.94
N LEU A 172 -12.07 -42.12 5.16
CA LEU A 172 -13.42 -42.60 5.46
C LEU A 172 -13.99 -43.44 4.32
N VAL A 173 -13.77 -43.04 3.06
CA VAL A 173 -14.21 -43.80 1.89
C VAL A 173 -13.52 -45.16 1.85
N GLY A 174 -12.21 -45.23 2.10
CA GLY A 174 -11.47 -46.49 2.18
C GLY A 174 -11.96 -47.41 3.29
N GLU A 175 -12.20 -46.85 4.48
CA GLU A 175 -12.74 -47.59 5.63
C GLU A 175 -14.17 -48.09 5.38
N ALA A 176 -15.05 -47.28 4.79
CA ALA A 176 -16.41 -47.68 4.47
C ALA A 176 -16.46 -48.76 3.38
N ARG A 177 -15.59 -48.67 2.35
CA ARG A 177 -15.46 -49.75 1.36
C ARG A 177 -15.04 -51.07 2.00
N SER A 178 -14.13 -51.01 2.97
CA SER A 178 -13.71 -52.19 3.75
C SER A 178 -14.84 -52.75 4.61
N ASP A 179 -15.68 -51.89 5.19
CA ASP A 179 -16.88 -52.32 5.94
C ASP A 179 -17.92 -53.00 5.04
N VAL A 180 -18.17 -52.42 3.85
CA VAL A 180 -19.05 -53.05 2.84
C VAL A 180 -18.50 -54.43 2.45
N ALA A 181 -17.18 -54.56 2.27
CA ALA A 181 -16.50 -55.82 1.99
C ALA A 181 -16.68 -56.88 3.10
N ARG A 182 -16.75 -56.43 4.35
CA ARG A 182 -16.98 -57.31 5.52
C ARG A 182 -18.46 -57.57 5.80
N GLY A 183 -19.38 -56.97 5.05
CA GLY A 183 -20.81 -57.06 5.30
C GLY A 183 -21.33 -56.13 6.40
N ASP A 184 -20.50 -55.26 6.98
CA ASP A 184 -20.94 -54.24 7.95
C ASP A 184 -21.50 -53.00 7.23
N TYR A 185 -22.68 -53.16 6.63
CA TYR A 185 -23.35 -52.07 5.94
C TYR A 185 -23.75 -50.92 6.87
N SER A 186 -23.94 -51.18 8.17
CA SER A 186 -24.29 -50.16 9.15
C SER A 186 -23.11 -49.26 9.49
N GLY A 187 -21.92 -49.84 9.66
CA GLY A 187 -20.66 -49.13 9.87
C GLY A 187 -20.31 -48.28 8.67
N ALA A 188 -20.42 -48.85 7.46
CA ALA A 188 -20.23 -48.11 6.22
C ALA A 188 -21.16 -46.90 6.09
N THR A 189 -22.44 -47.06 6.44
CA THR A 189 -23.43 -45.97 6.38
C THR A 189 -23.08 -44.85 7.34
N ARG A 190 -22.78 -45.16 8.62
CA ARG A 190 -22.40 -44.15 9.63
C ARG A 190 -21.16 -43.35 9.22
N LYS A 191 -20.13 -44.02 8.68
CA LYS A 191 -18.91 -43.35 8.19
C LYS A 191 -19.22 -42.41 7.02
N MET A 192 -20.13 -42.79 6.13
CA MET A 192 -20.51 -41.96 4.99
C MET A 192 -21.44 -40.80 5.38
N GLU A 193 -22.23 -40.92 6.45
CA GLU A 193 -22.94 -39.78 7.04
C GLU A 193 -21.95 -38.74 7.56
N VAL A 194 -20.89 -39.15 8.25
CA VAL A 194 -19.80 -38.24 8.66
C VAL A 194 -19.14 -37.59 7.45
N CYS A 195 -18.84 -38.36 6.40
CA CYS A 195 -18.26 -37.79 5.17
C CYS A 195 -19.14 -36.71 4.54
N VAL A 196 -20.45 -36.92 4.47
CA VAL A 196 -21.40 -35.96 3.87
C VAL A 196 -21.52 -34.67 4.70
N LEU A 197 -21.26 -34.73 6.01
CA LEU A 197 -21.31 -33.56 6.89
C LEU A 197 -20.03 -32.71 6.86
N MET A 198 -18.92 -33.21 6.30
CA MET A 198 -17.68 -32.44 6.18
C MET A 198 -17.78 -31.46 5.02
N VAL A 199 -17.71 -30.16 5.34
CA VAL A 199 -17.89 -29.04 4.42
C VAL A 199 -16.72 -28.99 3.42
N ASP A 200 -16.99 -28.64 2.15
CA ASP A 200 -16.03 -28.34 1.07
C ASP A 200 -15.49 -29.47 0.16
N ALA A 201 -15.91 -30.73 0.30
CA ALA A 201 -15.53 -31.82 -0.63
C ALA A 201 -16.62 -32.11 -1.69
N ASP A 202 -16.23 -32.68 -2.84
CA ASP A 202 -17.18 -33.32 -3.76
C ASP A 202 -17.77 -34.57 -3.08
N HIS A 203 -18.96 -34.41 -2.49
CA HIS A 203 -19.66 -35.46 -1.73
C HIS A 203 -20.28 -36.56 -2.58
N SER A 204 -20.21 -36.45 -3.91
CA SER A 204 -20.88 -37.40 -4.81
C SER A 204 -20.47 -38.85 -4.52
N GLN A 205 -19.19 -39.10 -4.23
CA GLN A 205 -18.68 -40.42 -3.88
C GLN A 205 -19.22 -40.92 -2.53
N CYS A 206 -19.31 -40.04 -1.53
CA CYS A 206 -19.82 -40.41 -0.21
C CYS A 206 -21.33 -40.67 -0.22
N ILE A 207 -22.10 -39.87 -0.97
CA ILE A 207 -23.53 -40.08 -1.17
C ILE A 207 -23.76 -41.41 -1.91
N ALA A 208 -23.05 -41.64 -3.03
CA ALA A 208 -23.20 -42.86 -3.81
C ALA A 208 -22.88 -44.13 -2.99
N LEU A 209 -21.81 -44.09 -2.19
CA LEU A 209 -21.40 -45.21 -1.35
C LEU A 209 -22.38 -45.44 -0.18
N ARG A 210 -22.88 -44.37 0.45
CA ARG A 210 -23.92 -44.44 1.48
C ARG A 210 -25.18 -45.11 0.93
N ASP A 211 -25.63 -44.68 -0.23
CA ASP A 211 -26.86 -45.20 -0.84
C ASP A 211 -26.68 -46.66 -1.27
N GLN A 212 -25.48 -47.04 -1.76
CA GLN A 212 -25.13 -48.43 -2.01
C GLN A 212 -25.18 -49.28 -0.73
N ALA A 213 -24.56 -48.83 0.36
CA ALA A 213 -24.57 -49.55 1.63
C ALA A 213 -26.00 -49.71 2.17
N ASN A 214 -26.83 -48.67 2.07
CA ASN A 214 -28.24 -48.74 2.45
C ASN A 214 -29.05 -49.74 1.63
N ARG A 215 -28.85 -49.79 0.30
CA ARG A 215 -29.48 -50.78 -0.57
C ARG A 215 -29.07 -52.22 -0.22
N LEU A 216 -27.78 -52.45 0.02
CA LEU A 216 -27.26 -53.76 0.43
C LEU A 216 -27.83 -54.19 1.79
N ARG A 217 -27.88 -53.26 2.76
CA ARG A 217 -28.49 -53.51 4.07
C ARG A 217 -29.96 -53.92 3.96
N GLN A 218 -30.75 -53.19 3.16
CA GLN A 218 -32.16 -53.53 2.94
C GLN A 218 -32.34 -54.86 2.21
N ALA A 219 -31.46 -55.19 1.26
CA ALA A 219 -31.48 -56.48 0.57
C ALA A 219 -31.16 -57.63 1.53
N MET A 220 -30.13 -57.47 2.38
CA MET A 220 -29.77 -58.43 3.43
C MET A 220 -30.92 -58.64 4.41
N LEU A 221 -31.51 -57.57 4.93
CA LEU A 221 -32.63 -57.66 5.89
C LEU A 221 -33.84 -58.39 5.28
N ARG A 222 -34.18 -58.11 4.01
CA ARG A 222 -35.25 -58.82 3.29
C ARG A 222 -34.93 -60.29 3.07
N CYS A 223 -33.67 -60.62 2.74
CA CYS A 223 -33.21 -62.00 2.55
C CYS A 223 -33.36 -62.83 3.82
N VAL A 224 -32.82 -62.31 4.93
CA VAL A 224 -32.85 -62.98 6.24
C VAL A 224 -34.28 -63.10 6.77
N ALA A 225 -35.13 -62.08 6.56
CA ALA A 225 -36.55 -62.15 6.90
C ALA A 225 -37.31 -63.24 6.10
N GLY A 226 -36.82 -63.60 4.92
CA GLY A 226 -37.33 -64.70 4.11
C GLY A 226 -36.79 -66.08 4.48
N GLY A 227 -36.02 -66.21 5.56
CA GLY A 227 -35.43 -67.48 6.01
C GLY A 227 -34.18 -67.91 5.23
N ASN A 228 -33.60 -67.01 4.42
CA ASN A 228 -32.46 -67.30 3.56
C ASN A 228 -31.15 -66.78 4.18
N GLU A 229 -30.01 -67.32 3.74
CA GLU A 229 -28.69 -66.88 4.18
C GLU A 229 -28.14 -65.79 3.26
N TRP A 230 -27.48 -64.77 3.83
CA TRP A 230 -26.81 -63.72 3.08
C TRP A 230 -25.31 -63.99 3.00
N PHE A 231 -24.78 -64.26 1.80
CA PHE A 231 -23.37 -64.54 1.57
C PHE A 231 -22.85 -63.81 0.32
N GLY A 232 -21.70 -63.14 0.44
CA GLY A 232 -21.03 -62.52 -0.71
C GLY A 232 -21.91 -61.55 -1.51
N TYR A 233 -22.72 -60.74 -0.80
CA TYR A 233 -23.70 -59.80 -1.38
C TYR A 233 -24.90 -60.43 -2.09
N GLN A 234 -25.13 -61.72 -1.90
CA GLN A 234 -26.22 -62.45 -2.52
C GLN A 234 -27.07 -63.16 -1.46
N CYS A 235 -28.36 -63.26 -1.77
CA CYS A 235 -29.28 -64.06 -0.98
C CYS A 235 -29.23 -65.51 -1.48
N ARG A 236 -28.85 -66.45 -0.61
CA ARG A 236 -28.77 -67.87 -0.91
C ARG A 236 -29.90 -68.59 -0.19
N LEU A 237 -30.66 -69.39 -0.94
CA LEU A 237 -31.67 -70.27 -0.36
C LEU A 237 -30.99 -71.27 0.57
N VAL A 238 -31.49 -71.37 1.81
CA VAL A 238 -31.08 -72.44 2.71
C VAL A 238 -31.82 -73.69 2.25
N VAL A 239 -31.15 -74.53 1.47
CA VAL A 239 -31.69 -75.83 1.08
C VAL A 239 -31.54 -76.74 2.31
N SER A 240 -32.65 -76.95 3.02
CA SER A 240 -32.68 -77.91 4.13
C SER A 240 -32.51 -79.31 3.57
N PRO A 241 -31.54 -80.12 4.04
CA PRO A 241 -31.23 -81.43 3.47
C PRO A 241 -32.29 -82.52 3.72
N ASP A 242 -33.39 -82.22 4.40
CA ASP A 242 -34.41 -83.19 4.84
C ASP A 242 -35.68 -83.22 3.96
N ASN A 243 -35.58 -82.94 2.65
CA ASN A 243 -36.70 -83.05 1.71
C ASN A 243 -36.29 -83.71 0.38
#